data_AF-A0A9E5YZD8-F1
#
_entry.id   AF-A0A9E5YZD8-F1
#
_cell.length_a   1.000
_cell.length_b   1.000
_cell.length_c   1.000
_cell.angle_alpha   90.00
_cell.angle_beta   90.00
_cell.angle_gamma   90.00
#
_symmetry.space_group_name_H-M   'P 1'
#
loop_
_entity.id
_entity.type
_entity.pdbx_description
1 polymer ?
#
loop_
_entity_poly.entity_id
_entity_poly.type
_entity_poly.pdbx_seq_one_letter_code
_entity_poly.pdbx_strand_id
1 'polypeptide(L)'
;MVVEIKSCAREPGQRTKIAVWSNDKAIDPVGACVGARGGRVRMVVNELRGEKVDIIPFSEDKRDFIAKAMSPAKVTEVRLSEDGTQADVIVPDFQLSLAIGKMGVNATLAARLTGVRIDIKSETEAAAEGPGAPRRAVVAAAESAYAEGEWKTNQESGAMEWHAVDGSIVSQEQWAEQTSELATGMSTRLANQPVQELKG
;
A
#
# COMPACT_ATOMS: atom_id res chain seq x y z
N MET A 1 -32.00 4.27 -0.99
CA MET A 1 -30.80 4.62 -0.21
C MET A 1 -29.98 5.57 -1.06
N VAL A 2 -29.53 6.69 -0.52
CA VAL A 2 -29.03 7.82 -1.32
C VAL A 2 -27.51 7.76 -1.52
N VAL A 3 -26.76 7.25 -0.54
CA VAL A 3 -25.31 7.02 -0.64
C VAL A 3 -25.01 5.63 -0.07
N GLU A 4 -24.19 4.87 -0.78
CA GLU A 4 -23.76 3.52 -0.43
C GLU A 4 -22.25 3.49 -0.17
N ILE A 5 -21.82 2.74 0.85
CA ILE A 5 -20.42 2.41 1.06
C ILE A 5 -20.14 1.11 0.30
N LYS A 6 -19.29 1.17 -0.72
CA LYS A 6 -18.95 0.02 -1.58
C LYS A 6 -17.81 -0.82 -1.02
N SER A 7 -16.84 -0.18 -0.36
CA SER A 7 -15.65 -0.85 0.18
C SER A 7 -15.06 -0.02 1.33
N CYS A 8 -14.34 -0.68 2.23
CA CYS A 8 -13.64 -0.07 3.35
C CYS A 8 -12.31 -0.80 3.58
N ALA A 9 -11.23 -0.03 3.66
CA ALA A 9 -9.91 -0.52 4.05
C ALA A 9 -9.44 0.31 5.25
N ARG A 10 -9.04 -0.38 6.33
CA ARG A 10 -8.75 0.26 7.61
C ARG A 10 -7.47 -0.25 8.22
N GLU A 11 -6.67 0.68 8.70
CA GLU A 11 -5.55 0.50 9.62
C GLU A 11 -5.86 1.27 10.92
N PRO A 12 -6.36 0.59 11.97
CA PRO A 12 -6.89 1.23 13.17
C PRO A 12 -5.91 2.20 13.82
N GLY A 13 -6.38 3.38 14.20
CA GLY A 13 -5.57 4.41 14.84
C GLY A 13 -4.61 5.15 13.90
N GLN A 14 -4.53 4.75 12.62
CA GLN A 14 -3.72 5.43 11.62
C GLN A 14 -4.58 6.07 10.52
N ARG A 15 -5.16 5.24 9.65
CA ARG A 15 -5.90 5.71 8.48
C ARG A 15 -6.93 4.69 8.01
N THR A 16 -8.06 5.20 7.55
CA THR A 16 -9.13 4.46 6.89
C THR A 16 -9.41 5.09 5.53
N LYS A 17 -9.63 4.25 4.51
CA LYS A 17 -10.21 4.66 3.25
C LYS A 17 -11.59 4.01 3.10
N ILE A 18 -12.58 4.79 2.71
CA ILE A 18 -13.91 4.29 2.36
C ILE A 18 -14.28 4.69 0.94
N ALA A 19 -14.85 3.76 0.18
CA ALA A 19 -15.34 3.99 -1.16
C ALA A 19 -16.85 4.23 -1.11
N VAL A 20 -17.30 5.37 -1.61
CA VAL A 20 -18.71 5.79 -1.54
C VAL A 20 -19.29 6.02 -2.94
N TRP A 21 -20.56 5.67 -3.12
CA TRP A 21 -21.27 5.77 -4.39
C TRP A 21 -22.70 6.27 -4.17
N SER A 22 -23.29 6.90 -5.18
CA SER A 22 -24.72 7.22 -5.20
C SER A 22 -25.32 6.75 -6.53
N ASN A 23 -26.53 6.21 -6.46
CA ASN A 23 -27.34 5.92 -7.65
C ASN A 23 -28.07 7.17 -8.19
N ASP A 24 -28.11 8.26 -7.41
CA ASP A 24 -28.73 9.52 -7.78
C ASP A 24 -27.67 10.51 -8.28
N LYS A 25 -27.78 10.91 -9.55
CA LYS A 25 -26.86 11.84 -10.20
C LYS A 25 -26.91 13.26 -9.61
N ALA A 26 -27.99 13.62 -8.92
CA ALA A 26 -28.10 14.92 -8.25
C ALA A 26 -27.29 14.98 -6.95
N ILE A 27 -26.70 13.87 -6.51
CA ILE A 27 -26.13 13.72 -5.18
C ILE A 27 -24.65 13.39 -5.29
N ASP A 28 -23.81 14.29 -4.75
CA ASP A 28 -22.40 14.02 -4.55
C ASP A 28 -22.20 13.15 -3.30
N PRO A 29 -21.80 11.86 -3.45
CA PRO A 29 -21.63 10.97 -2.32
C PRO A 29 -20.49 11.40 -1.39
N VAL A 30 -19.46 12.09 -1.91
CA VAL A 30 -18.33 12.55 -1.10
C VAL A 30 -18.76 13.72 -0.23
N GLY A 31 -19.37 14.76 -0.81
CA GLY A 31 -19.94 15.88 -0.06
C GLY A 31 -21.00 15.43 0.96
N ALA A 32 -21.80 14.43 0.60
CA ALA A 32 -22.76 13.77 1.48
C ALA A 32 -22.13 12.98 2.64
N CYS A 33 -20.84 12.63 2.60
CA CYS A 33 -20.13 12.04 3.75
C CYS A 33 -19.28 13.06 4.51
N VAL A 34 -18.70 14.04 3.80
CA VAL A 34 -17.85 15.10 4.39
C VAL A 34 -18.69 16.08 5.22
N GLY A 35 -19.86 16.49 4.70
CA GLY A 35 -20.72 17.50 5.32
C GLY A 35 -20.17 18.93 5.21
N ALA A 36 -20.97 19.91 5.65
CA ALA A 36 -20.58 21.31 5.59
C ALA A 36 -19.24 21.55 6.30
N ARG A 37 -18.25 22.08 5.55
CA ARG A 37 -16.88 22.35 6.04
C ARG A 37 -16.20 21.13 6.71
N GLY A 38 -16.56 19.92 6.29
CA GLY A 38 -16.00 18.67 6.84
C GLY A 38 -16.54 18.27 8.21
N GLY A 39 -17.64 18.87 8.66
CA GLY A 39 -18.18 18.64 10.01
C GLY A 39 -18.47 17.16 10.30
N ARG A 40 -19.07 16.43 9.37
CA ARG A 40 -19.45 15.02 9.59
C ARG A 40 -18.24 14.11 9.68
N VAL A 41 -17.34 14.19 8.71
CA VAL A 41 -16.10 13.39 8.72
C VAL A 41 -15.21 13.74 9.92
N ARG A 42 -15.17 15.01 10.35
CA ARG A 42 -14.40 15.44 11.52
C ARG A 42 -14.93 14.82 12.82
N MET A 43 -16.24 14.68 12.98
CA MET A 43 -16.80 13.98 14.14
C MET A 43 -16.35 12.52 14.18
N VAL A 44 -16.35 11.83 13.04
CA VAL A 44 -15.85 10.45 12.94
C VAL A 44 -14.36 10.38 13.28
N VAL A 45 -13.54 11.26 12.71
CA VAL A 45 -12.09 11.34 13.02
C VAL A 45 -11.85 11.55 14.52
N ASN A 46 -12.65 12.40 15.16
CA ASN A 46 -12.55 12.66 16.61
C ASN A 46 -12.93 11.42 17.43
N GLU A 47 -14.00 10.72 17.06
CA GLU A 47 -14.44 9.48 17.71
C GLU A 47 -13.39 8.37 17.56
N LEU A 48 -12.72 8.31 16.41
CA LEU A 48 -11.62 7.40 16.12
C LEU A 48 -10.26 7.90 16.65
N ARG A 49 -10.27 8.82 17.63
CA ARG A 49 -9.07 9.32 18.33
C ARG A 49 -7.98 9.87 17.39
N GLY A 50 -8.40 10.53 16.30
CA GLY A 50 -7.50 11.17 15.34
C GLY A 50 -7.11 10.32 14.13
N GLU A 51 -7.65 9.11 13.99
CA GLU A 51 -7.51 8.28 12.79
C GLU A 51 -7.94 9.08 11.53
N LYS A 52 -7.08 9.14 10.51
CA LYS A 52 -7.39 9.87 9.27
C LYS A 52 -8.41 9.09 8.44
N VAL A 53 -9.47 9.74 7.98
CA VAL A 53 -10.49 9.10 7.13
C VAL A 53 -10.48 9.75 5.75
N ASP A 54 -10.14 8.97 4.74
CA ASP A 54 -10.21 9.36 3.34
C ASP A 54 -11.53 8.83 2.74
N ILE A 55 -12.33 9.72 2.16
CA ILE A 55 -13.59 9.39 1.50
C ILE A 55 -13.36 9.45 0.00
N ILE A 56 -13.44 8.29 -0.65
CA ILE A 56 -13.08 8.10 -2.05
C ILE A 56 -14.37 7.87 -2.86
N PRO A 57 -14.62 8.63 -3.95
CA PRO A 57 -15.73 8.31 -4.84
C PRO A 57 -15.42 6.99 -5.55
N PHE A 58 -16.32 6.01 -5.42
CA PHE A 58 -16.25 4.76 -6.16
C PHE A 58 -16.43 5.00 -7.66
N SER A 59 -15.74 4.20 -8.47
CA SER A 59 -15.90 4.19 -9.92
C SER A 59 -15.92 2.75 -10.41
N GLU A 60 -16.77 2.48 -11.41
CA GLU A 60 -16.80 1.17 -12.08
C GLU A 60 -15.61 0.99 -13.03
N ASP A 61 -15.03 2.08 -13.53
CA ASP A 61 -13.74 2.03 -14.22
C ASP A 61 -12.63 1.83 -13.18
N LYS A 62 -12.04 0.64 -13.20
CA LYS A 62 -10.93 0.25 -12.30
C LYS A 62 -9.76 1.24 -12.35
N ARG A 63 -9.40 1.78 -13.51
CA ARG A 63 -8.24 2.69 -13.62
C ARG A 63 -8.51 3.99 -12.87
N ASP A 64 -9.69 4.56 -13.09
CA ASP A 64 -10.16 5.76 -12.40
C ASP A 64 -10.34 5.50 -10.89
N PHE A 65 -10.89 4.34 -10.50
CA PHE A 65 -11.04 4.01 -9.09
C PHE A 65 -9.70 3.85 -8.36
N ILE A 66 -8.72 3.19 -8.98
CA ILE A 66 -7.35 3.08 -8.44
C ILE A 66 -6.73 4.47 -8.30
N ALA A 67 -6.82 5.31 -9.33
CA ALA A 67 -6.28 6.67 -9.28
C ALA A 67 -6.88 7.48 -8.13
N LYS A 68 -8.20 7.38 -7.92
CA LYS A 68 -8.91 8.04 -6.81
C LYS A 68 -8.51 7.47 -5.44
N ALA A 69 -8.31 6.15 -5.33
CA ALA A 69 -7.92 5.48 -4.08
C ALA A 69 -6.54 5.91 -3.56
N MET A 70 -5.66 6.37 -4.45
CA MET A 70 -4.32 6.87 -4.12
C MET A 70 -4.30 8.23 -3.42
N SER A 71 -5.43 8.95 -3.38
CA SER A 71 -5.60 10.19 -2.64
C SER A 71 -5.01 10.06 -1.22
N PRO A 72 -4.17 11.00 -0.74
CA PRO A 72 -3.98 12.35 -1.27
C PRO A 72 -2.95 12.49 -2.40
N ALA A 73 -2.25 11.42 -2.81
CA ALA A 73 -1.30 11.48 -3.91
C ALA A 73 -2.05 11.62 -5.25
N LYS A 74 -1.49 12.42 -6.16
CA LYS A 74 -1.97 12.56 -7.53
C LYS A 74 -1.30 11.50 -8.39
N VAL A 75 -2.12 10.82 -9.18
CA VAL A 75 -1.67 9.79 -10.11
C VAL A 75 -1.57 10.41 -11.50
N THR A 76 -0.43 10.19 -12.16
CA THR A 76 -0.19 10.59 -13.55
C THR A 76 -0.79 9.55 -14.50
N GLU A 77 -0.58 8.27 -14.22
CA GLU A 77 -1.03 7.18 -15.09
C GLU A 77 -1.31 5.89 -14.28
N VAL A 78 -2.31 5.11 -14.71
CA VAL A 78 -2.58 3.77 -14.17
C VAL A 78 -2.49 2.74 -15.29
N ARG A 79 -1.48 1.86 -15.21
CA ARG A 79 -1.27 0.75 -16.15
C ARG A 79 -1.82 -0.54 -15.55
N LEU A 80 -3.12 -0.77 -15.78
CA LEU A 80 -3.81 -1.98 -15.34
C LEU A 80 -3.39 -3.19 -16.19
N SER A 81 -3.16 -4.32 -15.53
CA SER A 81 -3.00 -5.65 -16.14
C SER A 81 -4.23 -6.10 -16.92
N GLU A 82 -4.03 -7.02 -17.87
CA GLU A 82 -5.12 -7.55 -18.71
C GLU A 82 -6.14 -8.35 -17.90
N ASP A 83 -5.69 -9.09 -16.88
CA ASP A 83 -6.54 -9.82 -15.93
C ASP A 83 -7.14 -8.89 -14.85
N GLY A 84 -6.65 -7.65 -14.76
CA GLY A 84 -7.16 -6.62 -13.85
C GLY A 84 -6.92 -6.91 -12.37
N THR A 85 -5.92 -7.75 -12.07
CA THR A 85 -5.53 -8.13 -10.70
C THR A 85 -4.39 -7.27 -10.15
N GLN A 86 -3.58 -6.69 -11.05
CA GLN A 86 -2.44 -5.83 -10.72
C GLN A 86 -2.46 -4.52 -11.52
N ALA A 87 -1.97 -3.43 -10.94
CA ALA A 87 -1.77 -2.16 -11.62
C ALA A 87 -0.43 -1.52 -11.23
N ASP A 88 0.26 -0.95 -12.22
CA ASP A 88 1.36 -0.01 -11.97
C ASP A 88 0.76 1.40 -11.94
N VAL A 89 1.01 2.12 -10.86
CA VAL A 89 0.53 3.48 -10.60
C VAL A 89 1.71 4.42 -10.67
N ILE A 90 1.69 5.27 -11.68
CA ILE A 90 2.74 6.25 -11.92
C ILE A 90 2.35 7.55 -11.23
N VAL A 91 3.24 8.07 -10.40
CA VAL A 91 3.07 9.34 -9.69
C VAL A 91 4.26 10.27 -9.97
N PRO A 92 4.09 11.59 -9.83
CA PRO A 92 5.23 12.50 -9.91
C PRO A 92 6.30 12.15 -8.88
N ASP A 93 7.58 12.28 -9.24
CA ASP A 93 8.71 11.86 -8.38
C ASP A 93 8.65 12.47 -6.96
N PHE A 94 8.27 13.74 -6.86
CA PHE A 94 8.13 14.43 -5.58
C PHE A 94 6.98 13.92 -4.71
N GLN A 95 6.05 13.13 -5.26
CA GLN A 95 4.94 12.50 -4.53
C GLN A 95 5.13 11.00 -4.29
N LEU A 96 6.22 10.38 -4.73
CA LEU A 96 6.45 8.93 -4.56
C LEU A 96 6.30 8.50 -3.09
N SER A 97 6.96 9.21 -2.18
CA SER A 97 6.87 8.95 -0.74
C SER A 97 5.46 9.15 -0.17
N LEU A 98 4.72 10.15 -0.68
CA LEU A 98 3.33 10.40 -0.28
C LEU A 98 2.39 9.28 -0.76
N ALA A 99 2.60 8.82 -2.00
CA ALA A 99 1.82 7.76 -2.63
C ALA A 99 2.00 6.42 -1.90
N ILE A 100 3.23 6.08 -1.52
CA ILE A 100 3.53 4.92 -0.67
C ILE A 100 2.92 5.12 0.72
N GLY A 101 3.16 6.30 1.31
CA GLY A 101 2.75 6.64 2.67
C GLY A 101 3.68 6.05 3.73
N LYS A 102 3.53 6.52 4.97
CA LYS A 102 4.31 6.02 6.11
C LYS A 102 4.08 4.51 6.26
N MET A 103 5.17 3.72 6.26
CA MET A 103 5.12 2.25 6.30
C MET A 103 4.30 1.60 5.18
N GLY A 104 4.13 2.28 4.03
CA GLY A 104 3.33 1.74 2.91
C GLY A 104 1.82 1.78 3.14
N VAL A 105 1.34 2.41 4.22
CA VAL A 105 -0.08 2.35 4.61
C VAL A 105 -0.99 2.93 3.53
N ASN A 106 -0.58 3.96 2.78
CA ASN A 106 -1.45 4.53 1.76
C ASN A 106 -1.65 3.55 0.59
N ALA A 107 -0.54 2.97 0.10
CA ALA A 107 -0.55 1.94 -0.94
C ALA A 107 -1.36 0.71 -0.53
N THR A 108 -1.12 0.20 0.68
CA THR A 108 -1.81 -0.98 1.22
C THR A 108 -3.31 -0.75 1.36
N LEU A 109 -3.72 0.42 1.86
CA LEU A 109 -5.14 0.75 1.97
C LEU A 109 -5.78 0.93 0.60
N ALA A 110 -5.11 1.54 -0.37
CA ALA A 110 -5.62 1.67 -1.74
C ALA A 110 -5.78 0.30 -2.42
N ALA A 111 -4.81 -0.61 -2.23
CA ALA A 111 -4.86 -1.97 -2.77
C ALA A 111 -6.04 -2.76 -2.17
N ARG A 112 -6.19 -2.73 -0.83
CA ARG A 112 -7.31 -3.38 -0.13
C ARG A 112 -8.67 -2.78 -0.51
N LEU A 113 -8.74 -1.46 -0.69
CA LEU A 113 -9.98 -0.77 -1.04
C LEU A 113 -10.47 -1.15 -2.44
N THR A 114 -9.54 -1.27 -3.40
CA THR A 114 -9.82 -1.55 -4.80
C THR A 114 -9.85 -3.04 -5.14
N GLY A 115 -9.25 -3.89 -4.30
CA GLY A 115 -9.07 -5.31 -4.57
C GLY A 115 -8.01 -5.58 -5.65
N VAL A 116 -7.11 -4.63 -5.91
CA VAL A 116 -6.08 -4.71 -6.95
C VAL A 116 -4.70 -4.59 -6.29
N ARG A 117 -3.74 -5.42 -6.72
CA ARG A 117 -2.34 -5.28 -6.32
C ARG A 117 -1.78 -4.00 -6.95
N ILE A 118 -1.31 -3.07 -6.14
CA ILE A 118 -0.79 -1.78 -6.59
C ILE A 118 0.74 -1.78 -6.45
N ASP A 119 1.42 -1.54 -7.57
CA ASP A 119 2.84 -1.18 -7.61
C ASP A 119 2.94 0.32 -7.90
N ILE A 120 3.83 1.05 -7.21
CA ILE A 120 3.94 2.51 -7.34
C ILE A 120 5.28 2.85 -7.92
N LYS A 121 5.28 3.61 -9.01
CA LYS A 121 6.49 4.05 -9.71
C LYS A 121 6.52 5.56 -9.83
N SER A 122 7.70 6.15 -9.79
CA SER A 122 7.87 7.54 -10.22
C SER A 122 7.81 7.67 -11.74
N GLU A 123 7.60 8.89 -12.25
CA GLU A 123 7.66 9.17 -13.69
C GLU A 123 9.03 8.80 -14.27
N THR A 124 10.11 9.08 -13.53
CA THR A 124 11.48 8.70 -13.92
C THR A 124 11.65 7.19 -14.02
N GLU A 125 11.17 6.43 -13.02
CA GLU A 125 11.23 4.96 -13.01
C GLU A 125 10.41 4.37 -14.17
N ALA A 126 9.20 4.90 -14.38
CA ALA A 126 8.31 4.45 -15.44
C ALA A 126 8.80 4.79 -16.85
N ALA A 127 9.66 5.80 -17.00
CA ALA A 127 10.30 6.17 -18.27
C ALA A 127 11.56 5.34 -18.56
N ALA A 128 12.29 4.95 -17.52
CA ALA A 128 13.46 4.07 -17.65
C ALA A 128 13.06 2.63 -18.02
N GLU A 129 11.91 2.17 -17.53
CA GLU A 129 11.28 0.94 -17.97
C GLU A 129 10.54 1.19 -19.30
N GLY A 130 11.16 0.79 -20.42
CA GLY A 130 10.52 0.87 -21.73
C GLY A 130 9.13 0.20 -21.77
N PRO A 131 8.26 0.57 -22.72
CA PRO A 131 6.92 -0.01 -22.82
C PRO A 131 7.00 -1.54 -22.97
N GLY A 132 6.50 -2.27 -21.97
CA GLY A 132 6.50 -3.75 -21.96
C GLY A 132 7.55 -4.41 -21.07
N ALA A 133 8.29 -3.66 -20.23
CA ALA A 133 9.16 -4.26 -19.22
C ALA A 133 8.36 -5.20 -18.28
N PRO A 134 8.91 -6.36 -17.89
CA PRO A 134 8.22 -7.28 -17.00
C PRO A 134 7.92 -6.57 -15.67
N ARG A 135 6.65 -6.63 -15.23
CA ARG A 135 6.22 -6.03 -13.96
C ARG A 135 7.06 -6.60 -12.82
N ARG A 136 8.04 -5.83 -12.34
CA ARG A 136 8.69 -6.15 -11.07
C ARG A 136 7.67 -5.92 -9.98
N ALA A 137 7.31 -7.01 -9.31
CA ALA A 137 6.54 -6.98 -8.09
C ALA A 137 7.34 -6.24 -7.01
N VAL A 138 7.24 -4.91 -6.94
CA VAL A 138 7.63 -4.20 -5.71
C VAL A 138 6.47 -4.35 -4.73
N VAL A 139 6.85 -4.67 -3.51
CA VAL A 139 6.01 -5.20 -2.45
C VAL A 139 4.98 -4.18 -1.94
N ALA A 140 3.74 -4.31 -2.39
CA ALA A 140 2.59 -4.19 -1.48
C ALA A 140 2.14 -5.59 -1.13
N ALA A 141 2.94 -6.23 -0.28
CA ALA A 141 2.60 -7.47 0.39
C ALA A 141 1.36 -7.20 1.27
N ALA A 142 0.17 -7.32 0.68
CA ALA A 142 -1.04 -7.68 1.39
C ALA A 142 -1.10 -9.21 1.65
N GLU A 143 -0.01 -9.92 1.41
CA GLU A 143 0.37 -11.11 2.16
C GLU A 143 1.52 -10.71 3.07
N SER A 144 1.18 -10.12 4.22
CA SER A 144 2.07 -10.29 5.36
C SER A 144 2.19 -11.78 5.56
N ALA A 145 3.37 -12.29 5.21
CA ALA A 145 3.89 -13.57 5.62
C ALA A 145 3.81 -13.65 7.15
N TYR A 146 2.67 -14.12 7.65
CA TYR A 146 2.65 -14.95 8.83
C TYR A 146 2.54 -16.35 8.27
N ALA A 147 3.67 -17.04 8.11
CA ALA A 147 3.59 -18.48 8.17
C ALA A 147 3.00 -18.78 9.55
N GLU A 148 1.72 -19.16 9.59
CA GLU A 148 1.11 -19.67 10.81
C GLU A 148 2.03 -20.78 11.33
N GLY A 149 2.43 -20.66 12.58
CA GLY A 149 3.45 -21.51 13.15
C GLY A 149 3.37 -21.49 14.66
N GLU A 150 3.97 -22.51 15.27
CA GLU A 150 3.99 -22.66 16.71
C GLU A 150 5.44 -22.65 17.20
N TRP A 151 5.71 -21.86 18.23
CA TRP A 151 6.96 -22.00 18.98
C TRP A 151 6.88 -23.31 19.77
N LYS A 152 7.76 -24.24 19.46
CA LYS A 152 7.93 -25.48 20.23
C LYS A 152 9.30 -25.50 20.85
N THR A 153 9.36 -25.97 22.09
CA THR A 153 10.64 -26.21 22.76
C THR A 153 11.17 -27.55 22.29
N ASN A 154 12.35 -27.55 21.67
CA ASN A 154 13.02 -28.77 21.27
C ASN A 154 13.43 -29.55 22.54
N GLN A 155 12.98 -30.79 22.66
CA GLN A 155 13.20 -31.63 23.85
C GLN A 155 14.65 -32.07 24.02
N GLU A 156 15.48 -31.97 22.98
CA GLU A 156 16.86 -32.43 22.98
C GLU A 156 17.86 -31.28 23.27
N SER A 157 17.55 -30.05 22.84
CA SER A 157 18.43 -28.87 22.99
C SER A 157 17.93 -27.85 24.00
N GLY A 158 16.64 -27.88 24.37
CA GLY A 158 16.00 -26.88 25.23
C GLY A 158 15.78 -25.51 24.56
N ALA A 159 16.14 -25.36 23.28
CA ALA A 159 15.98 -24.13 22.53
C ALA A 159 14.55 -23.97 21.96
N MET A 160 14.14 -22.72 21.76
CA MET A 160 12.85 -22.39 21.15
C MET A 160 12.98 -22.45 19.62
N GLU A 161 12.18 -23.29 18.99
CA GLU A 161 12.14 -23.47 17.53
C GLU A 161 10.76 -23.06 17.01
N TRP A 162 10.75 -22.28 15.93
CA TRP A 162 9.53 -21.92 15.23
C TRP A 162 9.21 -22.98 14.19
N HIS A 163 8.06 -23.64 14.31
CA HIS A 163 7.58 -24.61 13.33
C HIS A 163 6.53 -23.95 12.44
N ALA A 164 6.86 -23.70 11.19
CA ALA A 164 5.91 -23.22 10.19
C ALA A 164 5.01 -24.37 9.68
N VAL A 165 3.79 -24.02 9.25
CA VAL A 165 2.82 -24.97 8.65
C VAL A 165 3.31 -25.66 7.37
N ASP A 166 4.29 -25.09 6.68
CA ASP A 166 4.92 -25.70 5.50
C ASP A 166 5.99 -26.76 5.86
N GLY A 167 6.20 -27.02 7.15
CA GLY A 167 7.17 -27.98 7.67
C GLY A 167 8.56 -27.39 7.90
N SER A 168 8.76 -26.10 7.61
CA SER A 168 10.03 -25.41 7.86
C SER A 168 10.21 -25.17 9.36
N ILE A 169 11.39 -25.53 9.89
CA ILE A 169 11.76 -25.31 11.28
C ILE A 169 12.87 -24.26 11.30
N VAL A 170 12.67 -23.18 12.04
CA VAL A 170 13.64 -22.08 12.14
C VAL A 170 13.99 -21.86 13.61
N SER A 171 15.28 -21.91 13.94
CA SER A 171 15.74 -21.60 15.30
C SER A 171 15.75 -20.09 15.54
N GLN A 172 15.73 -19.68 16.81
CA GLN A 172 15.77 -18.27 17.19
C GLN A 172 17.00 -17.51 16.63
N GLU A 173 18.15 -18.19 16.52
CA GLU A 173 19.40 -17.61 16.02
C GLU A 173 19.34 -17.39 14.49
N GLN A 174 18.79 -18.35 13.76
CA GLN A 174 18.62 -18.26 12.30
C GLN A 174 17.62 -17.17 11.91
N TRP A 175 16.59 -16.96 12.72
CA TRP A 175 15.65 -15.87 12.55
C TRP A 175 16.33 -14.49 12.70
N ALA A 176 17.21 -14.37 13.69
CA ALA A 176 17.95 -13.13 13.96
C ALA A 176 18.97 -12.81 12.83
N GLU A 177 19.62 -13.82 12.26
CA GLU A 177 20.55 -13.62 11.13
C GLU A 177 19.83 -13.20 9.85
N GLN A 178 18.71 -13.82 9.50
CA GLN A 178 17.92 -13.44 8.31
C GLN A 178 17.36 -12.02 8.39
N THR A 179 16.92 -11.60 9.59
CA THR A 179 16.45 -10.22 9.81
C THR A 179 17.60 -9.20 9.75
N SER A 180 18.81 -9.57 10.15
CA SER A 180 20.01 -8.74 10.07
C SER A 180 20.55 -8.56 8.64
N GLU A 181 20.54 -9.62 7.81
CA GLU A 181 20.97 -9.53 6.41
C GLU A 181 20.07 -8.62 5.57
N LEU A 182 18.75 -8.66 5.82
CA LEU A 182 17.77 -7.77 5.21
C LEU A 182 18.03 -6.29 5.55
N ALA A 183 18.56 -6.00 6.75
CA ALA A 183 18.92 -4.65 7.17
C ALA A 183 20.25 -4.16 6.55
N THR A 184 21.24 -5.05 6.46
CA THR A 184 22.58 -4.70 5.96
C THR A 184 22.62 -4.51 4.44
N GLY A 185 21.81 -5.26 3.68
CA GLY A 185 21.70 -5.14 2.22
C GLY A 185 21.12 -3.80 1.72
N MET A 186 20.47 -3.04 2.62
CA MET A 186 19.90 -1.73 2.33
C MET A 186 20.93 -0.59 2.47
N SER A 187 22.00 -0.78 3.26
CA SER A 187 23.02 0.26 3.52
C SER A 187 24.15 0.29 2.50
N THR A 188 24.49 -0.83 1.84
CA THR A 188 25.66 -0.92 0.94
C THR A 188 25.40 -0.41 -0.48
N ARG A 189 24.14 -0.25 -0.90
CA ARG A 189 23.79 0.29 -2.23
C ARG A 189 23.84 1.81 -2.35
N LEU A 190 23.91 2.53 -1.22
CA LEU A 190 23.99 3.99 -1.18
C LEU A 190 25.44 4.53 -1.24
N ALA A 191 26.46 3.68 -1.12
CA ALA A 191 27.85 4.12 -0.98
C ALA A 191 28.73 4.07 -2.25
N ASN A 192 28.26 3.47 -3.36
CA ASN A 192 29.07 3.24 -4.56
C ASN A 192 28.46 3.80 -5.86
N GLN A 193 28.16 5.10 -5.90
CA GLN A 193 28.02 5.82 -7.18
C GLN A 193 29.29 6.65 -7.44
N PRO A 194 30.00 6.46 -8.56
CA PRO A 194 31.15 7.27 -8.91
C PRO A 194 30.69 8.67 -9.34
N VAL A 195 31.25 9.70 -8.71
CA VAL A 195 31.08 11.12 -9.07
C VAL A 195 31.80 11.35 -10.41
N GLN A 196 31.07 11.60 -11.49
CA GLN A 196 31.65 12.01 -12.77
C GLN A 196 31.90 13.53 -12.77
N GLU A 197 33.16 13.90 -13.03
CA GLU A 197 33.68 15.27 -13.15
C GLU A 197 33.03 16.03 -14.32
N LEU A 198 32.55 17.25 -14.05
CA LEU A 198 32.20 18.23 -15.08
C LEU A 198 33.45 19.05 -15.45
N LYS A 199 34.01 18.78 -16.63
CA LYS A 199 34.83 19.74 -17.38
C LYS A 199 33.93 20.44 -18.40
N GLY A 200 33.95 21.77 -18.39
CA GLY A 200 33.27 22.63 -19.37
C GLY A 200 32.87 23.96 -18.77
#